data_AF-A0A8S2PFF8-F1
#
_entry.id   AF-A0A8S2PFF8-F1
#
_cell.length_a   1.000
_cell.length_b   1.000
_cell.length_c   1.000
_cell.angle_alpha   90.00
_cell.angle_beta   90.00
_cell.angle_gamma   90.00
#
_symmetry.space_group_name_H-M   'P 1'
#
loop_
_entity.id
_entity.type
_entity.pdbx_description
1 polymer ?
#
loop_
_entity_poly.entity_id
_entity_poly.type
_entity_poly.pdbx_seq_one_letter_code
_entity_poly.pdbx_strand_id
1 'polypeptide(L)' 'MSTYKLYYFNGRGRAEVCRLIFAAAGQKFEDIRYEFGEWAAHKAETPLGQIPVLEVDGVQLPQSVSIARFLAKQFQLAG' A
#
# COMPACT_ATOMS: atom_id res chain seq x y z
N MET A 1 -15.75 -0.11 -9.22
CA MET A 1 -14.47 0.54 -8.86
C MET A 1 -13.78 -0.37 -7.87
N SER A 2 -12.51 -0.69 -8.08
CA SER A 2 -11.75 -1.49 -7.11
C SER A 2 -11.56 -0.72 -5.81
N THR A 3 -11.60 -1.44 -4.70
CA THR A 3 -11.33 -0.90 -3.36
C THR A 3 -9.85 -1.10 -3.06
N TYR A 4 -9.16 -0.02 -2.68
CA TYR A 4 -7.73 -0.03 -2.38
C TYR A 4 -7.51 0.32 -0.91
N LYS A 5 -6.71 -0.50 -0.20
CA LYS A 5 -6.22 -0.18 1.14
C LYS A 5 -4.70 -0.32 1.18
N LEU A 6 -4.01 0.67 1.70
CA LEU A 6 -2.56 0.67 1.83
C LEU A 6 -2.18 0.64 3.30
N TYR A 7 -1.52 -0.43 3.74
CA TYR A 7 -1.07 -0.62 5.11
C TYR A 7 0.39 -0.23 5.24
N TYR A 8 0.71 0.74 6.10
CA TYR A 8 2.08 1.11 6.42
C TYR A 8 2.22 1.75 7.81
N PHE A 9 3.44 2.09 8.22
CA PHE A 9 3.66 2.92 9.40
C PHE A 9 3.09 4.33 9.21
N ASN A 10 2.79 5.01 10.32
CA ASN A 10 2.44 6.42 10.34
C ASN A 10 3.63 7.32 9.99
N GLY A 11 4.02 7.27 8.72
CA GLY A 11 5.13 8.00 8.15
C GLY A 11 5.20 7.75 6.65
N ARG A 12 6.08 8.48 5.96
CA ARG A 12 6.26 8.37 4.51
C ARG A 12 6.88 7.03 4.12
N GLY A 13 8.17 6.87 4.43
CA GLY A 13 8.94 5.65 4.23
C GLY A 13 8.74 5.00 2.85
N ARG A 14 8.67 3.66 2.82
CA ARG A 14 8.58 2.88 1.59
C ARG A 14 7.20 2.89 0.94
N ALA A 15 6.15 3.34 1.64
CA ALA A 15 4.80 3.42 1.10
C ALA A 15 4.52 4.73 0.34
N GLU A 16 5.33 5.76 0.55
CA GLU A 16 5.04 7.10 0.03
C GLU A 16 4.93 7.15 -1.48
N VAL A 17 5.76 6.39 -2.20
CA VAL A 17 5.67 6.30 -3.66
C VAL A 17 4.31 5.78 -4.11
N CYS A 18 3.72 4.82 -3.38
CA CYS A 18 2.38 4.31 -3.68
C CYS A 18 1.30 5.37 -3.43
N ARG A 19 1.42 6.15 -2.34
CA ARG A 19 0.50 7.27 -2.04
C ARG A 19 0.54 8.34 -3.12
N LEU A 20 1.73 8.70 -3.60
CA LEU A 20 1.92 9.67 -4.68
C LEU A 20 1.30 9.17 -6.00
N ILE A 21 1.42 7.87 -6.30
CA ILE A 21 0.77 7.28 -7.48
C ILE A 21 -0.76 7.40 -7.37
N PHE A 22 -1.36 7.09 -6.21
CA PHE A 22 -2.80 7.28 -6.00
C PHE A 22 -3.22 8.74 -6.16
N ALA A 23 -2.45 9.67 -5.57
CA ALA A 23 -2.72 11.11 -5.69
C ALA A 23 -2.64 11.60 -7.15
N ALA A 24 -1.60 11.19 -7.89
CA ALA A 24 -1.43 11.54 -9.29
C ALA A 24 -2.55 10.97 -10.18
N ALA A 25 -3.05 9.78 -9.85
CA ALA A 25 -4.18 9.15 -10.55
C ALA A 25 -5.55 9.70 -10.14
N GLY A 26 -5.64 10.57 -9.12
CA GLY A 26 -6.91 11.00 -8.54
C GLY A 26 -7.73 9.85 -7.91
N GLN A 27 -7.08 8.73 -7.60
CA GLN A 27 -7.72 7.52 -7.09
C GLN A 27 -7.81 7.58 -5.56
N LYS A 28 -9.03 7.41 -5.05
CA LYS A 28 -9.27 7.26 -3.60
C LYS A 28 -8.79 5.89 -3.12
N PHE A 29 -8.19 5.87 -1.94
CA PHE A 29 -7.76 4.66 -1.23
C PHE A 29 -7.84 4.89 0.27
N GLU A 30 -7.89 3.82 1.05
CA GLU A 30 -7.78 3.86 2.51
C GLU A 30 -6.31 3.78 2.91
N ASP A 31 -5.78 4.82 3.57
CA ASP A 31 -4.39 4.86 4.06
C ASP A 31 -4.35 4.42 5.52
N ILE A 32 -4.11 3.13 5.75
CA ILE A 32 -4.09 2.51 7.08
C ILE A 32 -2.69 2.67 7.65
N ARG A 33 -2.60 3.41 8.74
CA ARG A 33 -1.33 3.81 9.37
C ARG A 33 -1.21 3.22 10.76
N TYR A 34 -0.22 2.35 10.93
CA TYR A 34 0.11 1.77 12.23
C TYR A 34 1.14 2.62 12.97
N GLU A 35 0.94 2.78 14.27
CA GLU A 35 2.02 3.21 15.16
C GLU A 35 3.03 2.06 15.37
N PHE A 36 4.28 2.41 15.67
CA PHE A 36 5.34 1.40 15.84
C PHE A 36 5.02 0.36 16.93
N GLY A 37 4.35 0.78 18.01
CA GLY A 37 3.96 -0.10 19.10
C GLY A 37 2.84 -1.09 18.75
N GLU A 38 2.00 -0.76 17.77
CA GLU A 38 0.84 -1.56 17.39
C GLU A 38 1.18 -2.59 16.30
N TRP A 39 2.20 -2.30 15.48
CA TRP A 39 2.60 -3.13 14.35
C TRP A 39 2.89 -4.60 14.73
N ALA A 40 3.42 -4.86 15.92
CA ALA A 40 3.73 -6.21 16.36
C ALA A 40 2.51 -7.16 16.31
N ALA A 41 1.31 -6.65 16.60
CA ALA A 41 0.07 -7.42 16.57
C ALA A 41 -0.38 -7.77 15.13
N HIS A 42 -0.16 -6.86 14.18
CA HIS A 42 -0.58 -7.02 12.78
C HIS A 42 0.41 -7.79 11.91
N LYS A 43 1.63 -8.03 12.40
CA LYS A 43 2.70 -8.66 11.62
C LYS A 43 2.29 -10.02 11.04
N ALA A 44 1.60 -10.85 11.83
CA ALA A 44 1.16 -12.19 11.42
C ALA A 44 0.07 -12.16 10.33
N GLU A 45 -0.66 -11.06 10.20
CA GLU A 45 -1.73 -10.87 9.23
C GLU A 45 -1.19 -10.50 7.84
N THR A 46 0.10 -10.14 7.74
CA THR A 46 0.72 -9.73 6.47
C THR A 46 1.41 -10.90 5.77
N PRO A 47 1.38 -10.98 4.42
CA PRO A 47 1.84 -12.17 3.70
C PRO A 47 3.31 -12.54 3.95
N LEU A 48 4.16 -11.54 4.21
CA LEU A 48 5.60 -11.70 4.40
C LEU A 48 6.09 -11.17 5.76
N GLY A 49 5.19 -10.91 6.72
CA GLY A 49 5.55 -10.34 8.01
C GLY A 49 6.17 -8.93 7.91
N GLN A 50 5.82 -8.18 6.87
CA GLN A 50 6.40 -6.89 6.50
C GLN A 50 5.34 -5.97 5.90
N ILE A 51 5.54 -4.65 6.07
CA ILE A 51 4.80 -3.58 5.42
C ILE A 51 5.75 -2.70 4.60
N PRO A 52 5.32 -2.12 3.46
CA PRO A 52 3.92 -1.94 3.05
C PRO A 52 3.27 -3.17 2.40
N VAL A 53 1.94 -3.24 2.56
CA VAL A 53 1.04 -4.16 1.87
C VAL A 53 -0.09 -3.34 1.24
N LEU A 54 -0.42 -3.62 -0.02
CA LEU A 54 -1.62 -3.10 -0.68
C LEU A 54 -2.67 -4.20 -0.72
N GLU A 55 -3.91 -3.90 -0.35
CA GLU A 55 -5.05 -4.77 -0.57
C GLU A 55 -5.90 -4.21 -1.70
N VAL A 56 -6.21 -5.06 -2.68
CA VAL A 56 -7.04 -4.76 -3.84
C VAL A 56 -8.20 -5.74 -3.84
N ASP A 57 -9.41 -5.26 -3.58
CA ASP A 57 -10.62 -6.07 -3.56
C ASP A 57 -10.48 -7.34 -2.66
N GLY A 58 -9.83 -7.19 -1.50
CA GLY A 58 -9.56 -8.26 -0.53
C GLY A 58 -8.29 -9.09 -0.78
N VAL A 59 -7.58 -8.87 -1.89
CA VAL A 59 -6.33 -9.58 -2.20
C VAL A 59 -5.12 -8.75 -1.78
N GLN A 60 -4.27 -9.32 -0.95
CA GLN A 60 -3.07 -8.65 -0.44
C GLN A 60 -1.85 -8.82 -1.37
N LEU A 61 -1.19 -7.70 -1.67
CA LEU A 61 0.04 -7.57 -2.46
C LEU A 61 1.14 -6.95 -1.58
N PRO A 62 2.18 -7.71 -1.18
CA PRO A 62 3.29 -7.18 -0.41
C PRO A 62 4.35 -6.50 -1.31
N GLN A 63 5.34 -5.87 -0.66
CA GLN A 63 6.54 -5.24 -1.24
C GLN A 63 6.29 -3.92 -2.00
N SER A 64 6.86 -2.84 -1.44
CA SER A 64 6.75 -1.46 -1.96
C SER A 64 6.96 -1.29 -3.47
N VAL A 65 8.03 -1.84 -4.03
CA VAL A 65 8.34 -1.69 -5.47
C VAL A 65 7.34 -2.47 -6.34
N SER A 66 6.93 -3.66 -5.91
CA SER A 66 5.91 -4.45 -6.60
C SER A 66 4.56 -3.74 -6.61
N ILE A 67 4.15 -3.18 -5.47
CA ILE A 67 2.95 -2.37 -5.31
C ILE A 67 3.01 -1.15 -6.23
N ALA A 68 4.09 -0.37 -6.17
CA ALA A 68 4.24 0.83 -7.00
C ALA A 68 4.17 0.51 -8.49
N ARG A 69 4.84 -0.56 -8.95
CA ARG A 69 4.79 -1.01 -10.35
C ARG A 69 3.40 -1.47 -10.77
N PHE A 70 2.69 -2.18 -9.89
CA PHE A 70 1.31 -2.59 -10.12
C PHE A 70 0.38 -1.39 -10.30
N LEU A 71 0.43 -0.43 -9.36
CA LEU A 71 -0.39 0.78 -9.40
C LEU A 71 -0.05 1.67 -10.60
N ALA A 72 1.23 1.84 -10.92
CA ALA A 72 1.66 2.61 -12.08
C ALA A 72 1.09 2.02 -13.39
N LYS A 73 1.10 0.69 -13.54
CA LYS A 73 0.46 0.03 -14.68
C LYS A 73 -1.06 0.22 -14.68
N GLN A 74 -1.70 0.03 -13.53
CA GLN A 74 -3.15 0.14 -13.38
C GLN A 74 -3.68 1.52 -13.75
N PHE A 75 -2.93 2.58 -13.43
CA PHE A 75 -3.32 3.96 -13.70
C PHE A 75 -2.62 4.59 -14.91
N GLN A 76 -1.98 3.78 -15.76
CA GLN A 76 -1.30 4.25 -16.98
C GLN A 76 -0.21 5.31 -16.73
N LEU A 77 0.49 5.18 -15.60
CA LEU A 77 1.61 6.01 -15.18
C LEU A 77 2.96 5.27 -15.32
N ALA A 78 2.96 4.05 -15.86
CA ALA A 78 4.16 3.33 -16.22
C ALA A 78 4.70 3.86 -17.56
N GLY A 79 5.90 4.46 -17.53
CA GLY A 79 6.64 4.89 -18.72
C GLY A 79 7.55 3.82 -19.31
#